data_AF-A0A1T4TJL9-F1
#
_entry.id   AF-A0A1T4TJL9-F1
#
_cell.length_a   1.000
_cell.length_b   1.000
_cell.length_c   1.000
_cell.angle_alpha   90.00
_cell.angle_beta   90.00
_cell.angle_gamma   90.00
#
_symmetry.space_group_name_H-M   'P 1'
#
loop_
_entity.id
_entity.type
_entity.pdbx_description
1 polymer ?
#
loop_
_entity_poly.entity_id
_entity_poly.type
_entity_poly.pdbx_seq_one_letter_code
_entity_poly.pdbx_strand_id
1 'polypeptide(L)'
;MTTVVTLNAQERANQAARTTARRENLYGEFIEESSKLYTDALVHELGDMSKFVRLYALQSKLRLFASATVLSQADVVLQRIMETYLNPQKDLQVILNGPTARDMDILRSFSEACRRDLNG
;
A
#
# COMPACT_ATOMS: atom_id res chain seq x y z
N MET A 1 -23.75 21.81 -33.84
CA MET A 1 -22.37 21.35 -33.56
C MET A 1 -22.17 21.15 -32.05
N THR A 2 -22.78 20.12 -31.46
CA THR A 2 -22.68 19.87 -30.00
C THR A 2 -22.24 18.44 -29.64
N THR A 3 -22.23 17.51 -30.60
CA THR A 3 -21.92 16.08 -30.38
C THR A 3 -20.45 15.79 -30.08
N VAL A 4 -19.52 16.58 -30.62
CA VAL A 4 -18.06 16.33 -30.46
C VAL A 4 -17.57 16.77 -29.08
N VAL A 5 -18.11 17.87 -28.54
CA VAL A 5 -17.75 18.38 -27.21
C VAL A 5 -18.22 17.43 -26.12
N THR A 6 -19.41 16.83 -26.27
CA THR A 6 -19.94 15.84 -25.31
C THR A 6 -19.22 14.49 -25.38
N LEU A 7 -18.89 14.00 -26.59
CA LEU A 7 -18.13 12.76 -26.76
C LEU A 7 -16.73 12.84 -26.13
N ASN A 8 -16.01 13.93 -26.37
CA ASN A 8 -14.68 14.15 -25.81
C ASN A 8 -14.69 14.29 -24.28
N ALA A 9 -15.73 14.90 -23.71
CA ALA A 9 -15.90 14.99 -22.26
C ALA A 9 -16.17 13.60 -21.65
N GLN A 10 -17.02 12.79 -22.29
CA GLN A 10 -17.32 11.43 -21.84
C GLN A 10 -16.10 10.51 -21.89
N GLU A 11 -15.28 10.59 -22.94
CA GLU A 11 -14.08 9.76 -23.07
C GLU A 11 -13.02 10.11 -22.02
N ARG A 12 -12.83 11.40 -21.72
CA ARG A 12 -11.96 11.86 -20.63
C ARG A 12 -12.44 11.37 -19.27
N ALA A 13 -13.75 11.46 -19.00
CA ALA A 13 -14.34 10.96 -17.76
C ALA A 13 -14.16 9.44 -17.62
N ASN A 14 -14.36 8.68 -18.70
CA ASN A 14 -14.14 7.24 -18.73
C ASN A 14 -12.66 6.87 -18.48
N GLN A 15 -11.74 7.61 -19.09
CA GLN A 15 -10.31 7.39 -18.89
C GLN A 15 -9.89 7.69 -17.45
N ALA A 16 -10.36 8.81 -16.89
CA ALA A 16 -10.14 9.16 -15.49
C ALA A 16 -10.65 8.05 -14.55
N ALA A 17 -11.90 7.61 -14.73
CA ALA A 17 -12.49 6.53 -13.94
C ALA A 17 -11.67 5.23 -14.02
N ARG A 18 -11.21 4.85 -15.21
CA ARG A 18 -10.34 3.67 -15.40
C ARG A 18 -9.01 3.81 -14.67
N THR A 19 -8.39 4.99 -14.72
CA THR A 19 -7.12 5.22 -14.00
C THR A 19 -7.31 5.17 -12.49
N THR A 20 -8.39 5.76 -11.97
CA THR A 20 -8.73 5.71 -10.54
C THR A 20 -9.00 4.29 -10.08
N ALA A 21 -9.83 3.53 -10.79
CA ALA A 21 -10.12 2.13 -10.46
C ALA A 21 -8.85 1.24 -10.46
N ARG A 22 -7.92 1.50 -11.40
CA ARG A 22 -6.64 0.81 -11.44
C ARG A 22 -5.77 1.12 -10.22
N ARG A 23 -5.69 2.39 -9.82
CA ARG A 23 -4.94 2.81 -8.62
C ARG A 23 -5.57 2.23 -7.35
N GLU A 24 -6.89 2.30 -7.23
CA GLU A 24 -7.65 1.75 -6.10
C GLU A 24 -7.37 0.26 -5.90
N ASN A 25 -7.47 -0.54 -6.98
CA ASN A 25 -7.16 -1.97 -6.93
C ASN A 25 -5.71 -2.22 -6.48
N LEU A 26 -4.75 -1.51 -7.08
CA LEU A 26 -3.33 -1.66 -6.74
C LEU A 26 -3.02 -1.27 -5.29
N TYR A 27 -3.68 -0.24 -4.75
CA TYR A 27 -3.56 0.17 -3.36
C TYR A 27 -4.10 -0.91 -2.43
N GLY A 28 -5.23 -1.53 -2.78
CA GLY A 28 -5.79 -2.68 -2.06
C GLY A 28 -4.83 -3.87 -2.05
N GLU A 29 -4.26 -4.25 -3.20
CA GLU A 29 -3.31 -5.36 -3.29
C GLU A 29 -2.05 -5.11 -2.42
N PHE A 30 -1.52 -3.89 -2.41
CA PHE A 30 -0.37 -3.52 -1.59
C PHE A 30 -0.67 -3.56 -0.10
N ILE A 31 -1.84 -3.06 0.32
CA ILE A 31 -2.32 -3.12 1.71
C ILE A 31 -2.43 -4.57 2.17
N GLU A 32 -3.01 -5.44 1.36
CA GLU A 32 -3.20 -6.84 1.70
C GLU A 32 -1.86 -7.56 1.87
N GLU A 33 -0.94 -7.39 0.92
CA GLU A 33 0.37 -8.04 0.98
C GLU A 33 1.21 -7.53 2.16
N SER A 34 1.23 -6.21 2.36
CA SER A 34 1.97 -5.59 3.46
C SER A 34 1.43 -6.04 4.82
N SER A 35 0.10 -6.15 4.97
CA SER A 35 -0.52 -6.63 6.22
C SER A 35 -0.11 -8.07 6.53
N LYS A 36 -0.08 -8.94 5.51
CA LYS A 36 0.34 -10.34 5.64
C LYS A 36 1.80 -10.43 6.11
N LEU A 37 2.71 -9.74 5.42
CA LEU A 37 4.13 -9.75 5.75
C LEU A 37 4.41 -9.10 7.10
N TYR A 38 3.75 -7.99 7.43
CA TYR A 38 3.94 -7.34 8.73
C TYR A 38 3.51 -8.24 9.89
N THR A 39 2.33 -8.86 9.77
CA THR A 39 1.82 -9.75 10.82
C THR A 39 2.71 -10.99 10.99
N ASP A 40 3.24 -11.53 9.89
CA ASP A 40 4.23 -12.60 9.94
C ASP A 40 5.53 -12.15 10.62
N ALA A 41 6.03 -10.96 10.26
CA ALA A 41 7.23 -10.37 10.82
C ALA A 41 7.15 -10.10 12.32
N LEU A 42 5.94 -9.87 12.86
CA LEU A 42 5.77 -9.60 14.29
C LEU A 42 6.28 -10.76 15.16
N VAL A 43 6.16 -12.00 14.70
CA VAL A 43 6.46 -13.20 15.50
C VAL A 43 7.52 -14.12 14.88
N HIS A 44 7.89 -13.89 13.61
CA HIS A 44 8.87 -14.70 12.89
C HIS A 44 10.05 -13.86 12.38
N GLU A 45 11.23 -14.47 12.37
CA GLU A 45 12.40 -13.94 11.67
C GLU A 45 12.27 -14.22 10.16
N LEU A 46 13.00 -13.46 9.34
CA LEU A 46 12.97 -13.63 7.88
C LEU A 46 13.71 -14.91 7.46
N GLY A 47 12.97 -16.01 7.33
CA GLY A 47 13.52 -17.29 6.88
C GLY A 47 13.66 -17.45 5.36
N ASP A 48 12.89 -16.68 4.57
CA ASP A 48 12.87 -16.78 3.11
C ASP A 48 12.57 -15.43 2.45
N MET A 49 13.51 -14.93 1.64
CA MET A 49 13.36 -13.69 0.89
C MET A 49 12.30 -13.77 -0.22
N SER A 50 11.92 -14.96 -0.68
CA SER A 50 10.90 -15.14 -1.72
C SER A 50 9.54 -14.56 -1.32
N LYS A 51 9.26 -14.45 -0.01
CA LYS A 51 8.09 -13.79 0.57
C LYS A 51 7.93 -12.33 0.09
N PHE A 52 9.02 -11.64 -0.25
CA PHE A 52 8.99 -10.24 -0.69
C PHE A 52 8.74 -10.05 -2.18
N VAL A 53 8.77 -11.11 -3.00
CA VAL A 53 8.65 -10.99 -4.47
C VAL A 53 7.36 -10.27 -4.86
N ARG A 54 6.23 -10.62 -4.23
CA ARG A 54 4.94 -9.97 -4.52
C ARG A 54 4.95 -8.51 -4.08
N LEU A 55 5.48 -8.20 -2.90
CA LEU A 55 5.56 -6.83 -2.40
C LEU A 55 6.42 -5.93 -3.30
N TYR A 56 7.59 -6.39 -3.75
CA TYR A 56 8.44 -5.67 -4.70
C TYR A 56 7.78 -5.46 -6.07
N ALA A 57 7.02 -6.46 -6.54
CA ALA A 57 6.25 -6.33 -7.77
C ALA A 57 5.16 -5.26 -7.63
N LEU A 58 4.44 -5.24 -6.50
CA LEU A 58 3.42 -4.22 -6.21
C LEU A 58 4.03 -2.83 -6.10
N GLN A 59 5.16 -2.68 -5.40
CA GLN A 59 5.88 -1.41 -5.31
C GLN A 59 6.34 -0.90 -6.68
N SER A 60 6.82 -1.80 -7.55
CA SER A 60 7.19 -1.45 -8.92
C SER A 60 5.98 -1.04 -9.77
N LYS A 61 4.82 -1.69 -9.58
CA LYS A 61 3.56 -1.26 -10.20
C LYS A 61 3.10 0.11 -9.67
N LEU A 62 3.27 0.40 -8.38
CA LEU A 62 2.91 1.70 -7.79
C LEU A 62 3.69 2.83 -8.48
N ARG A 63 4.97 2.63 -8.80
CA ARG A 63 5.79 3.61 -9.55
C ARG A 63 5.20 4.00 -10.91
N LEU A 64 4.38 3.13 -11.52
CA LEU A 64 3.78 3.39 -12.83
C LEU A 64 2.51 4.22 -12.75
N PHE A 65 1.77 4.14 -11.63
CA PHE A 65 0.39 4.67 -11.57
C PHE A 65 0.12 5.59 -10.39
N ALA A 66 0.86 5.49 -9.29
CA ALA A 66 0.61 6.22 -8.07
C ALA A 66 1.33 7.58 -8.05
N SER A 67 0.83 8.53 -7.25
CA SER A 67 1.59 9.74 -6.96
C SER A 67 2.90 9.46 -6.21
N ALA A 68 3.84 10.40 -6.31
CA ALA A 68 5.10 10.36 -5.58
C ALA A 68 4.91 10.22 -4.06
N THR A 69 3.87 10.86 -3.51
CA THR A 69 3.53 10.74 -2.08
C THR A 69 3.15 9.31 -1.70
N VAL A 70 2.30 8.65 -2.50
CA VAL A 70 1.92 7.25 -2.26
C VAL A 70 3.14 6.33 -2.33
N LEU A 71 3.98 6.52 -3.34
CA LEU A 71 5.20 5.73 -3.50
C LEU A 71 6.14 5.89 -2.30
N SER A 72 6.37 7.12 -1.83
CA SER A 72 7.20 7.38 -0.65
C SER A 72 6.65 6.70 0.61
N GLN A 73 5.32 6.69 0.80
CA GLN A 73 4.73 5.99 1.93
C GLN A 73 4.81 4.47 1.79
N ALA A 74 4.77 3.93 0.56
CA ALA A 74 4.99 2.51 0.31
C ALA A 74 6.42 2.07 0.70
N ASP A 75 7.42 2.92 0.42
CA ASP A 75 8.81 2.67 0.81
C ASP A 75 8.96 2.59 2.35
N VAL A 76 8.28 3.48 3.08
CA VAL A 76 8.25 3.48 4.56
C VAL A 76 7.63 2.19 5.10
N VAL A 77 6.53 1.72 4.48
CA VAL A 77 5.88 0.45 4.87
C VAL A 77 6.83 -0.72 4.68
N LEU A 78 7.49 -0.81 3.52
CA LEU A 78 8.48 -1.86 3.24
C LEU A 78 9.61 -1.85 4.28
N GLN A 79 10.16 -0.68 4.59
CA GLN A 79 11.23 -0.54 5.56
C GLN A 79 10.79 -1.03 6.95
N ARG A 80 9.59 -0.65 7.41
CA ARG A 80 9.07 -1.11 8.71
C ARG A 80 8.88 -2.62 8.77
N ILE A 81 8.39 -3.24 7.69
CA ILE A 81 8.26 -4.71 7.60
C ILE A 81 9.63 -5.37 7.74
N MET A 82 10.63 -4.88 7.00
CA MET A 82 12.01 -5.39 7.08
C MET A 82 12.61 -5.22 8.48
N GLU A 83 12.46 -4.05 9.09
CA GLU A 83 12.91 -3.77 10.46
C GLU A 83 12.26 -4.71 11.49
N THR A 84 10.98 -5.01 11.30
CA THR A 84 10.24 -5.94 12.18
C THR A 84 10.79 -7.36 12.07
N TYR A 85 11.09 -7.83 10.86
CA TYR A 85 11.74 -9.14 10.66
C TYR A 85 13.14 -9.23 11.27
N LEU A 86 13.87 -8.11 11.36
CA LEU A 86 15.20 -8.05 11.97
C LEU A 86 15.15 -8.06 13.50
N ASN A 87 14.01 -7.68 14.10
CA ASN A 87 13.83 -7.66 15.54
C ASN A 87 12.38 -8.01 15.92
N PRO A 88 11.93 -9.26 15.67
CA PRO A 88 10.55 -9.66 15.92
C PRO A 88 10.26 -9.74 17.42
N GLN A 89 9.07 -9.33 17.82
CA GLN A 89 8.60 -9.49 19.20
C GLN A 89 8.10 -10.93 19.40
N LYS A 90 8.89 -11.74 20.10
CA LYS A 90 8.61 -13.18 20.26
C LYS A 90 7.42 -13.49 21.17
N ASP A 91 6.96 -12.52 21.97
CA ASP A 91 5.79 -12.68 22.85
C ASP A 91 4.56 -11.92 22.32
N LEU A 92 3.58 -12.67 21.82
CA LEU A 92 2.31 -12.15 21.31
C LEU A 92 1.50 -11.42 22.40
N GLN A 93 1.60 -11.83 23.67
CA GLN A 93 0.90 -11.14 24.76
C GLN A 93 1.49 -9.75 25.00
N VAL A 94 2.79 -9.57 24.80
CA VAL A 94 3.44 -8.24 24.89
C VAL A 94 2.97 -7.34 23.74
N ILE A 95 2.78 -7.89 22.54
CA ILE A 95 2.22 -7.14 21.41
C ILE A 95 0.80 -6.68 21.69
N LEU A 96 -0.08 -7.58 22.15
CA LEU A 96 -1.49 -7.28 22.39
C LEU A 96 -1.72 -6.31 23.55
N ASN A 97 -0.83 -6.32 24.56
CA ASN A 97 -0.94 -5.50 25.77
C ASN A 97 -0.01 -4.27 25.78
N GLY A 98 0.75 -4.05 24.70
CA GLY A 98 1.72 -2.95 24.60
C GLY A 98 1.09 -1.58 24.34
N PRO A 99 1.88 -0.48 24.42
CA PRO A 99 1.37 0.87 24.20
C PRO A 99 0.94 1.10 22.75
N THR A 100 -0.37 1.05 22.54
CA THR A 100 -1.19 1.53 21.42
C THR A 100 -1.03 0.88 20.03
N ALA A 101 -2.18 0.44 19.50
CA ALA A 101 -2.41 0.07 18.11
C ALA A 101 -1.97 1.11 17.05
N ARG A 102 -1.65 2.35 17.47
CA ARG A 102 -1.18 3.41 16.58
C ARG A 102 0.25 3.19 16.10
N ASP A 103 1.13 2.62 16.93
CA ASP A 103 2.49 2.27 16.52
C ASP A 103 2.49 1.01 15.65
N MET A 104 1.50 0.14 15.83
CA MET A 104 1.30 -1.05 15.01
C MET A 104 0.67 -0.77 13.64
N ASP A 105 0.01 0.38 13.46
CA ASP A 105 -0.67 0.73 12.22
C ASP A 105 0.32 1.34 11.20
N ILE A 106 1.20 0.49 10.68
CA ILE A 106 2.23 0.89 9.72
C ILE A 106 1.64 1.36 8.37
N LEU A 107 0.38 1.04 8.08
CA LEU A 107 -0.31 1.34 6.83
C LEU A 107 -1.12 2.64 6.87
N ARG A 108 -1.24 3.31 8.01
CA ARG A 108 -2.01 4.55 8.14
C ARG A 108 -1.61 5.62 7.15
N SER A 109 -0.34 6.03 7.17
CA SER A 109 0.12 7.13 6.32
C SER A 109 0.08 6.78 4.83
N PHE A 110 0.28 5.50 4.49
CA PHE A 110 0.08 4.97 3.14
C PHE A 110 -1.38 5.07 2.71
N SER A 111 -2.32 4.53 3.49
CA SER A 111 -3.75 4.56 3.15
C SER A 111 -4.32 5.99 3.09
N GLU A 112 -3.84 6.89 3.94
CA GLU A 112 -4.18 8.32 3.88
C GLU A 112 -3.64 9.02 2.63
N ALA A 113 -2.44 8.62 2.15
CA ALA A 113 -1.89 9.10 0.89
C ALA A 113 -2.70 8.55 -0.30
N CYS A 114 -3.05 7.26 -0.28
CA CYS A 114 -3.92 6.63 -1.29
C CYS A 114 -5.26 7.34 -1.39
N ARG A 115 -5.91 7.63 -0.26
CA ARG A 115 -7.20 8.35 -0.25
C ARG A 115 -7.08 9.74 -0.89
N ARG A 116 -5.99 10.47 -0.62
CA ARG A 116 -5.74 11.78 -1.24
C ARG A 116 -5.49 11.65 -2.75
N ASP A 117 -4.75 10.62 -3.17
CA ASP A 117 -4.45 10.33 -4.57
C ASP A 117 -5.66 9.88 -5.39
N LEU A 118 -6.62 9.19 -4.78
CA LEU A 118 -7.88 8.79 -5.42
C LEU A 118 -8.89 9.95 -5.54
N ASN A 119 -8.80 10.94 -4.65
CA ASN A 119 -9.69 12.09 -4.59
C ASN A 119 -9.18 13.31 -5.37
N GLY A 120 -7.94 13.27 -5.87
CA GLY A 120 -7.33 14.31 -6.71
C GLY A 120 -7.34 13.95 -8.18
#